data_AF-A0A8J5I4L4-F1
#
_entry.id   AF-A0A8J5I4L4-F1
#
_cell.length_a   1.000
_cell.length_b   1.000
_cell.length_c   1.000
_cell.angle_alpha   90.00
_cell.angle_beta   90.00
_cell.angle_gamma   90.00
#
_symmetry.space_group_name_H-M   'P 1'
#
loop_
_entity.id
_entity.type
_entity.pdbx_description
1 polymer ?
#
loop_
_entity_poly.entity_id
_entity_poly.type
_entity_poly.pdbx_seq_one_letter_code
_entity_poly.pdbx_strand_id
1 'polypeptide(L)'
;MRLSTSFDPQSKDWMEASQKVMVDPDAPSPSNPTKREHLHWLVTDIPETTNARFGNEIVCYESPQPTAGIHRFVFVLFRQSVRQTVYAPGWRQNFNTRDFLQLYNLGDPVAALFFNCQRENGCGGRRY
;
A
#
# COMPACT_ATOMS: atom_id res chain seq x y z
N MET A 1 20.80 -19.49 -45.59
CA MET A 1 19.60 -19.28 -44.75
C MET A 1 19.98 -18.33 -43.62
N ARG A 2 19.57 -17.06 -43.71
CA ARG A 2 19.79 -16.06 -42.65
C ARG A 2 18.47 -15.99 -41.88
N LEU A 3 18.46 -16.44 -40.63
CA LEU A 3 17.30 -16.26 -39.75
C LEU A 3 17.31 -14.80 -39.30
N SER A 4 16.40 -13.99 -39.85
CA SER A 4 16.08 -12.68 -39.30
C SER A 4 15.21 -12.88 -38.06
N THR A 5 15.76 -12.68 -36.88
CA THR A 5 14.95 -12.47 -35.68
C THR A 5 14.34 -11.08 -35.80
N SER A 6 13.07 -11.01 -36.18
CA SER A 6 12.27 -9.79 -36.05
C SER A 6 12.15 -9.47 -34.57
N PHE A 7 12.73 -8.36 -34.16
CA PHE A 7 12.39 -7.74 -32.89
C PHE A 7 11.02 -7.09 -33.09
N ASP A 8 9.96 -7.81 -32.72
CA ASP A 8 8.60 -7.27 -32.68
C ASP A 8 8.50 -6.27 -31.52
N PRO A 9 8.30 -4.97 -31.78
CA PRO A 9 8.14 -3.97 -30.71
C PRO A 9 6.78 -4.08 -29.99
N GLN A 10 6.00 -5.13 -30.28
CA GLN A 10 4.57 -5.21 -30.03
C GLN A 10 4.17 -6.46 -29.21
N SER A 11 4.91 -6.78 -28.15
CA SER A 11 4.52 -7.87 -27.22
C SER A 11 4.64 -7.53 -25.74
N LYS A 12 4.72 -6.23 -25.39
CA LYS A 12 4.88 -5.76 -24.01
C LYS A 12 3.68 -5.00 -23.44
N ASP A 13 2.49 -5.20 -24.00
CA ASP A 13 1.23 -4.60 -23.51
C ASP A 13 0.40 -5.58 -22.66
N TRP A 14 1.06 -6.47 -21.92
CA TRP A 14 0.50 -6.85 -20.62
C TRP A 14 0.76 -5.64 -19.73
N MET A 15 -0.19 -4.72 -19.65
CA MET A 15 -0.07 -3.54 -18.79
C MET A 15 0.21 -4.02 -17.37
N GLU A 16 1.48 -4.07 -17.00
CA GLU A 16 1.88 -4.42 -15.65
C GLU A 16 1.26 -3.37 -14.75
N ALA A 17 0.40 -3.83 -13.87
CA ALA A 17 -0.22 -2.98 -12.88
C ALA A 17 0.58 -3.09 -11.59
N SER A 18 0.50 -2.05 -10.77
CA SER A 18 1.02 -2.08 -9.42
C SER A 18 -0.09 -1.81 -8.42
N GLN A 19 0.06 -2.40 -7.25
CA GLN A 19 -0.83 -2.20 -6.13
C GLN A 19 -0.07 -1.53 -4.99
N LYS A 20 -0.66 -0.47 -4.45
CA LYS A 20 -0.12 0.27 -3.31
C LYS A 20 -1.01 0.06 -2.10
N VAL A 21 -0.37 -0.27 -0.98
CA VAL A 21 -1.01 -0.43 0.33
C VAL A 21 -0.32 0.51 1.32
N MET A 22 -1.08 1.21 2.15
CA MET A 22 -0.59 1.98 3.28
C MET A 22 -1.19 1.42 4.56
N VAL A 23 -0.34 0.95 5.48
CA VAL A 23 -0.76 0.36 6.75
C VAL A 23 -0.02 0.96 7.94
N ASP A 24 -0.68 0.96 9.09
CA ASP A 24 -0.11 1.26 10.40
C ASP A 24 -0.13 -0.01 11.27
N PRO A 25 1.02 -0.66 11.51
CA PRO A 25 1.13 -1.85 12.35
C PRO A 25 1.15 -1.51 13.85
N ASP A 26 1.20 -0.23 14.22
CA ASP A 26 1.35 0.25 15.59
C ASP A 26 0.02 0.80 16.15
N ALA A 27 -1.11 0.61 15.46
CA ALA A 27 -2.41 1.10 15.93
C ALA A 27 -2.98 0.26 17.11
N PRO A 28 -3.57 0.90 18.16
CA PRO A 28 -3.68 2.35 18.40
C PRO A 28 -2.44 2.98 19.06
N SER A 29 -1.51 2.18 19.58
CA SER A 29 -0.20 2.65 20.03
C SER A 29 0.85 1.54 19.87
N PRO A 30 2.13 1.89 19.62
CA PRO A 30 3.20 0.91 19.41
C PRO A 30 3.41 -0.01 20.62
N SER A 31 3.11 0.48 21.83
CA SER A 31 3.20 -0.29 23.07
C SER A 31 2.03 -1.26 23.27
N ASN A 32 0.88 -1.02 22.62
CA ASN A 32 -0.30 -1.88 22.72
C ASN A 32 -1.04 -1.95 21.37
N PRO A 33 -0.46 -2.63 20.36
CA PRO A 33 -0.96 -2.60 18.98
C PRO A 33 -2.13 -3.57 18.78
N THR A 34 -3.24 -3.36 19.49
CA THR A 34 -4.44 -4.22 19.49
C THR A 34 -5.27 -4.14 18.22
N LYS A 35 -5.05 -3.11 17.39
CA LYS A 35 -5.78 -2.87 16.13
C LYS A 35 -4.89 -3.04 14.89
N ARG A 36 -3.72 -3.67 15.06
CA ARG A 36 -2.77 -3.89 13.97
C ARG A 36 -3.32 -4.92 12.96
N GLU A 37 -3.13 -4.74 11.66
CA GLU A 37 -2.64 -3.55 10.96
C GLU A 37 -3.85 -2.65 10.64
N HIS A 38 -3.68 -1.33 10.71
CA HIS A 38 -4.73 -0.39 10.31
C HIS A 38 -4.52 0.06 8.86
N LEU A 39 -5.48 -0.22 7.98
CA LEU A 39 -5.41 0.13 6.57
C LEU A 39 -5.77 1.61 6.35
N HIS A 40 -4.78 2.40 5.96
CA HIS A 40 -4.94 3.83 5.68
C HIS A 40 -5.30 4.12 4.22
N TRP A 41 -4.72 3.36 3.28
CA TRP A 41 -4.90 3.61 1.85
C TRP A 41 -4.69 2.33 1.04
N LEU A 42 -5.57 2.05 0.09
CA LEU A 42 -5.45 0.90 -0.83
C LEU A 42 -5.79 1.33 -2.24
N VAL A 43 -4.81 1.23 -3.14
CA VAL A 43 -4.98 1.54 -4.57
C VAL A 43 -4.45 0.37 -5.39
N THR A 44 -5.21 -0.02 -6.39
CA THR A 44 -4.96 -1.18 -7.27
C THR A 44 -4.88 -0.74 -8.72
N ASP A 45 -4.47 -1.63 -9.63
CA ASP A 45 -4.52 -1.40 -11.07
C ASP A 45 -3.73 -0.16 -11.54
N ILE A 46 -2.72 0.29 -10.78
CA ILE A 46 -1.92 1.47 -11.11
C ILE A 46 -1.05 1.13 -12.33
N PRO A 47 -1.23 1.78 -13.49
CA PRO A 47 -0.41 1.50 -14.65
C PRO A 47 1.09 1.75 -14.36
N GLU A 48 1.96 0.85 -14.81
CA GLU A 48 3.41 1.06 -14.75
C GLU A 48 3.77 2.45 -15.34
N THR A 49 4.71 3.17 -14.71
CA THR A 49 5.12 4.57 -15.01
C THR A 49 4.15 5.69 -14.61
N THR A 50 2.99 5.38 -14.06
CA THR A 50 2.04 6.40 -13.57
C THR A 50 2.06 6.54 -12.04
N ASN A 51 1.16 7.37 -11.50
CA ASN A 51 0.99 7.56 -10.06
C ASN A 51 -0.34 6.96 -9.59
N ALA A 52 -0.51 6.85 -8.26
CA ALA A 52 -1.68 6.26 -7.64
C ALA A 52 -3.03 6.89 -8.06
N ARG A 53 -3.04 8.08 -8.67
CA ARG A 53 -4.25 8.74 -9.17
C ARG A 53 -4.85 8.03 -10.40
N PHE A 54 -4.03 7.30 -11.16
CA PHE A 54 -4.47 6.55 -12.33
C PHE A 54 -4.85 5.10 -12.01
N GLY A 55 -4.67 4.69 -10.75
CA GLY A 55 -5.15 3.41 -10.26
C GLY A 55 -6.60 3.46 -9.79
N ASN A 56 -7.12 2.30 -9.44
CA ASN A 56 -8.42 2.12 -8.82
C ASN A 56 -8.28 2.22 -7.29
N GLU A 57 -8.79 3.30 -6.71
CA GLU A 57 -8.79 3.52 -5.26
C GLU A 57 -9.88 2.68 -4.60
N ILE A 58 -9.45 1.59 -3.93
CA ILE A 58 -10.35 0.65 -3.25
C ILE A 58 -10.70 1.14 -1.84
N VAL A 59 -9.71 1.68 -1.13
CA VAL A 59 -9.89 2.29 0.19
C VAL A 59 -9.29 3.68 0.14
N CYS A 60 -10.12 4.71 0.30
CA CYS A 60 -9.69 6.10 0.25
C CYS A 60 -8.64 6.42 1.33
N TYR A 61 -7.70 7.29 0.98
CA TYR A 61 -6.65 7.75 1.88
C TYR A 61 -7.23 8.37 3.15
N GLU A 62 -6.81 7.84 4.30
CA GLU A 62 -7.12 8.38 5.62
C GLU A 62 -5.84 8.95 6.24
N SER A 63 -5.89 10.23 6.64
CA SER A 63 -4.73 10.92 7.18
C SER A 63 -4.25 10.27 8.49
N PRO A 64 -2.93 10.07 8.65
CA PRO A 64 -2.32 9.66 9.91
C PRO A 64 -2.75 10.56 11.07
N GLN A 65 -3.47 10.00 12.05
CA GLN A 65 -3.86 10.69 13.29
C GLN A 65 -3.42 9.87 14.50
N PRO A 66 -2.10 9.69 14.72
CA PRO A 66 -1.60 8.95 15.88
C PRO A 66 -2.04 9.65 17.16
N THR A 67 -2.68 8.91 18.06
CA THR A 67 -3.18 9.43 19.34
C THR A 67 -2.16 9.29 20.46
N ALA A 68 -1.30 8.27 20.42
CA ALA A 68 -0.30 8.00 21.44
C ALA A 68 0.94 7.29 20.89
N GLY A 69 2.12 7.83 21.19
CA GLY A 69 3.40 7.25 20.74
C GLY A 69 3.76 7.61 19.30
N ILE A 70 4.83 6.98 18.82
CA ILE A 70 5.35 7.13 17.46
C ILE A 70 4.86 5.93 16.64
N HIS A 71 4.07 6.19 15.62
CA HIS A 71 3.51 5.18 14.73
C HIS A 71 4.32 5.10 13.44
N ARG A 72 4.53 3.87 12.94
CA ARG A 72 5.17 3.62 11.65
C ARG A 72 4.12 3.47 10.58
N PHE A 73 4.06 4.40 9.65
CA PHE A 73 3.21 4.28 8.47
C PHE A 73 4.01 3.66 7.35
N VAL A 74 3.61 2.47 6.92
CA VAL A 74 4.32 1.69 5.90
C VAL A 74 3.54 1.72 4.60
N PHE A 75 4.17 2.28 3.57
CA PHE A 75 3.76 2.12 2.19
C PHE A 75 4.44 0.91 1.59
N VAL A 76 3.66 0.01 1.00
CA VAL A 76 4.18 -1.15 0.28
C VAL A 76 3.60 -1.17 -1.12
N LEU A 77 4.47 -1.41 -2.10
CA LEU A 77 4.13 -1.52 -3.51
C LEU A 77 4.36 -2.97 -3.96
N PHE A 78 3.33 -3.54 -4.59
CA PHE A 78 3.33 -4.90 -5.12
C PHE A 78 3.14 -4.87 -6.63
N ARG A 79 3.79 -5.79 -7.33
CA ARG A 79 3.57 -5.99 -8.77
C ARG A 79 2.34 -6.86 -8.97
N GLN A 80 1.43 -6.42 -9.82
CA GLN A 80 0.27 -7.19 -10.26
C GLN A 80 0.56 -7.72 -11.66
N SER A 81 0.68 -9.04 -11.79
CA SER A 81 0.87 -9.68 -13.10
C SER A 81 -0.40 -9.62 -13.97
N VAL A 82 -1.57 -9.49 -13.34
CA VAL A 82 -2.87 -9.42 -14.00
C VAL A 82 -3.72 -8.37 -13.28
N ARG A 83 -4.46 -7.56 -14.04
CA ARG A 83 -5.49 -6.68 -13.46
C ARG A 83 -6.60 -7.53 -12.84
N GLN A 84 -6.90 -7.30 -11.58
CA GLN A 84 -7.85 -8.10 -10.83
C GLN A 84 -8.80 -7.21 -10.03
N THR A 85 -10.06 -7.63 -9.96
CA THR A 85 -11.06 -6.95 -9.15
C THR A 85 -10.78 -7.20 -7.67
N VAL A 86 -10.16 -6.23 -7.02
CA VAL A 86 -9.94 -6.22 -5.58
C VAL A 86 -11.14 -5.59 -4.89
N TYR A 87 -11.63 -6.24 -3.84
CA TYR A 87 -12.69 -5.68 -3.01
C TYR A 87 -12.13 -5.02 -1.75
N ALA A 88 -12.75 -3.91 -1.35
CA ALA A 88 -12.42 -3.24 -0.10
C ALA A 88 -12.75 -4.15 1.09
N PRO A 89 -11.86 -4.26 2.10
CA PRO A 89 -12.22 -4.94 3.33
C PRO A 89 -13.36 -4.17 4.03
N GLY A 90 -14.25 -4.90 4.70
CA GLY A 90 -15.38 -4.28 5.42
C GLY A 90 -14.97 -3.38 6.60
N TRP A 91 -13.70 -3.49 7.04
CA TRP A 91 -13.13 -2.73 8.15
C TRP A 91 -11.65 -2.42 7.85
N ARG A 92 -11.15 -1.31 8.41
CA ARG A 92 -9.75 -0.87 8.25
C ARG A 92 -8.82 -1.49 9.29
N GLN A 93 -9.32 -1.71 10.51
CA GLN A 93 -8.60 -2.33 11.62
C GLN A 93 -8.45 -3.84 11.42
N ASN A 94 -7.39 -4.41 12.02
CA ASN A 94 -7.07 -5.84 11.96
C ASN A 94 -6.89 -6.33 10.52
N PHE A 95 -6.43 -5.45 9.64
CA PHE A 95 -6.01 -5.83 8.30
C PHE A 95 -4.76 -6.69 8.40
N ASN A 96 -4.70 -7.77 7.62
CA ASN A 96 -3.51 -8.59 7.49
C ASN A 96 -3.02 -8.48 6.05
N THR A 97 -1.95 -7.71 5.85
CA THR A 97 -1.36 -7.53 4.53
C THR A 97 -0.93 -8.87 3.95
N ARG A 98 -0.38 -9.80 4.74
CA ARG A 98 0.11 -11.10 4.22
C ARG A 98 -1.00 -11.97 3.65
N ASP A 99 -2.13 -12.07 4.35
CA ASP A 99 -3.28 -12.84 3.87
C ASP A 99 -3.85 -12.22 2.60
N PHE A 100 -3.88 -10.89 2.55
CA PHE A 100 -4.27 -10.14 1.37
C PHE A 100 -3.35 -10.44 0.17
N LEU A 101 -2.03 -10.48 0.38
CA LEU A 101 -1.08 -10.83 -0.69
C LEU A 101 -1.30 -12.25 -1.21
N GLN A 102 -1.50 -13.21 -0.31
CA GLN A 102 -1.77 -14.59 -0.71
C GLN A 102 -3.08 -14.73 -1.47
N LEU A 103 -4.13 -14.03 -1.04
CA LEU A 103 -5.44 -14.07 -1.69
C LEU A 103 -5.41 -13.56 -3.14
N TYR A 104 -4.66 -12.48 -3.38
CA TYR A 104 -4.52 -11.88 -4.71
C TYR A 104 -3.27 -12.37 -5.46
N ASN A 105 -2.60 -13.40 -4.94
CA ASN A 105 -1.36 -13.96 -5.47
C ASN A 105 -0.31 -12.89 -5.82
N LEU A 106 -0.26 -11.85 -4.98
CA LEU A 106 0.73 -10.79 -5.04
C LEU A 106 2.03 -11.38 -4.50
N GLY A 107 3.07 -11.37 -5.33
CA GLY A 107 4.39 -11.86 -4.94
C GLY A 107 5.08 -10.95 -3.92
N ASP A 108 6.41 -10.99 -3.92
CA ASP A 108 7.21 -10.16 -3.02
C ASP A 108 6.99 -8.65 -3.26
N PRO A 109 7.08 -7.82 -2.20
CA PRO A 109 6.99 -6.38 -2.35
C PRO A 109 8.12 -5.86 -3.25
N VAL A 110 7.76 -5.06 -4.25
CA VAL A 110 8.71 -4.43 -5.18
C VAL A 110 9.44 -3.29 -4.47
N ALA A 111 8.71 -2.53 -3.67
CA ALA A 111 9.24 -1.43 -2.90
C ALA A 111 8.45 -1.27 -1.60
N ALA A 112 9.15 -0.87 -0.54
CA ALA A 112 8.53 -0.47 0.71
C ALA A 112 9.19 0.82 1.21
N LEU A 113 8.37 1.71 1.73
CA LEU A 113 8.80 2.94 2.39
C LEU A 113 8.04 3.04 3.70
N PHE A 114 8.69 3.45 4.78
CA PHE A 114 8.00 3.78 6.01
C PHE A 114 8.41 5.16 6.50
N PHE A 115 7.52 5.81 7.22
CA PHE A 115 7.81 7.04 7.93
C PHE A 115 7.20 6.98 9.33
N ASN A 116 7.84 7.68 10.26
CA ASN A 116 7.36 7.79 11.63
C ASN A 116 6.50 9.04 11.75
N CYS A 117 5.33 8.91 12.37
CA CYS A 117 4.47 10.03 12.70
C CYS A 117 4.03 9.93 14.16
N GLN A 118 3.98 11.08 14.82
CA GLN A 118 3.51 11.23 16.19
C GLN A 118 2.53 12.40 16.25
N ARG A 119 1.72 12.45 17.31
CA ARG A 119 0.80 13.57 17.52
C ARG A 119 1.58 14.90 17.53
N GLU A 120 1.10 15.89 16.77
CA GLU A 120 1.71 17.23 16.65
C GLU A 120 1.88 17.91 18.02
N ASN A 121 0.92 17.66 18.92
CA ASN A 121 1.01 18.06 20.32
C ASN A 121 1.76 16.99 21.12
N GLY A 122 3.08 17.16 21.22
CA GLY A 122 3.87 16.56 22.30
C GLY A 122 3.17 16.78 23.65
N CYS A 123 3.44 15.92 24.64
CA CYS A 123 2.86 15.98 25.99
C CYS A 123 3.25 17.23 26.81
N GLY A 124 3.40 18.39 26.20
CA GLY A 124 3.75 19.65 26.85
C GLY A 124 3.23 20.82 26.04
N GLY A 125 1.96 21.17 26.23
CA GLY A 125 1.47 22.48 25.85
C GLY A 125 2.19 23.53 26.71
N ARG A 126 3.21 24.21 26.15
CA ARG A 126 3.62 25.52 26.65
C ARG A 126 2.84 26.56 25.88
N ARG A 127 1.76 27.04 26.52
CA ARG A 127 1.19 28.36 26.21
C ARG A 127 2.18 29.39 26.75
N TYR A 128 2.71 30.22 25.87
CA TYR A 128 3.25 31.54 26.25
C TYR A 128 2.12 32.55 26.13
#